data_AF-A0A9Q8CFJ9-F1
#
_entry.id   AF-A0A9Q8CFJ9-F1
#
_cell.length_a   1.000
_cell.length_b   1.000
_cell.length_c   1.000
_cell.angle_alpha   90.00
_cell.angle_beta   90.00
_cell.angle_gamma   90.00
#
_symmetry.space_group_name_H-M   'P 1'
#
loop_
_entity.id
_entity.type
_entity.pdbx_description
1 polymer ?
#
loop_
_entity_poly.entity_id
_entity_poly.type
_entity_poly.pdbx_seq_one_letter_code
_entity_poly.pdbx_strand_id
1 'polypeptide(L)'
;MQKVLMLLSILMHIVLVAGYFINSGIIFFTSYFWIIFCLISLFIGLRYHFSKLNLSEKDLPYRILTILLTISSSVSLIFLLYTTFFNPFLYLDIR
;
A
#
# COMPACT_ATOMS: atom_id res chain seq x y z
N MET A 1 16.11 -0.33 11.76
CA MET A 1 14.66 -0.59 11.97
C MET A 1 13.77 0.01 10.87
N GLN A 2 13.90 1.28 10.49
CA GLN A 2 13.01 1.91 9.49
C GLN A 2 13.04 1.24 8.10
N LYS A 3 14.23 0.84 7.61
CA LYS A 3 14.40 0.03 6.39
C LYS A 3 13.57 -1.27 6.39
N VAL A 4 13.55 -1.96 7.53
CA VAL A 4 12.81 -3.23 7.71
C VAL A 4 11.32 -2.97 7.70
N LEU A 5 10.86 -1.91 8.38
CA LEU A 5 9.44 -1.52 8.40
C LEU A 5 8.94 -1.12 7.01
N MET A 6 9.74 -0.40 6.22
CA MET A 6 9.40 -0.06 4.83
C MET A 6 9.27 -1.30 3.97
N LEU A 7 10.25 -2.22 4.07
CA LEU A 7 10.23 -3.47 3.32
C LEU A 7 9.02 -4.34 3.70
N LEU A 8 8.74 -4.46 4.99
CA LEU A 8 7.54 -5.16 5.48
C LEU A 8 6.26 -4.51 4.94
N SER A 9 6.19 -3.17 4.93
CA SER A 9 5.03 -2.46 4.42
C SER A 9 4.82 -2.70 2.92
N ILE A 10 5.90 -2.72 2.13
CA ILE A 10 5.86 -3.09 0.71
C ILE A 10 5.38 -4.54 0.54
N LEU A 11 5.89 -5.48 1.34
CA LEU A 11 5.42 -6.87 1.30
C LEU A 11 3.91 -6.97 1.62
N MET A 12 3.42 -6.18 2.57
CA MET A 12 1.98 -6.14 2.87
C MET A 12 1.14 -5.63 1.69
N HIS A 13 1.64 -4.68 0.90
CA HIS A 13 0.97 -4.27 -0.34
C HIS A 13 0.95 -5.38 -1.40
N ILE A 14 2.00 -6.21 -1.48
CA ILE A 14 2.00 -7.39 -2.35
C ILE A 14 0.97 -8.42 -1.88
N VAL A 15 0.88 -8.67 -0.57
CA VAL A 15 -0.11 -9.58 0.03
C VAL A 15 -1.53 -9.09 -0.26
N LEU A 16 -1.79 -7.78 -0.19
CA LEU A 16 -3.07 -7.20 -0.59
C LEU A 16 -3.42 -7.55 -2.05
N VAL A 17 -2.51 -7.28 -2.98
CA VAL A 17 -2.76 -7.52 -4.42
C VAL A 17 -2.97 -9.02 -4.68
N ALA A 18 -2.13 -9.88 -4.11
CA ALA A 18 -2.30 -11.33 -4.23
C ALA A 18 -3.61 -11.81 -3.61
N GLY A 19 -3.97 -11.28 -2.44
CA GLY A 19 -5.21 -11.58 -1.74
C GLY A 19 -6.44 -11.21 -2.56
N TYR A 20 -6.40 -10.10 -3.32
CA TYR A 20 -7.48 -9.73 -4.23
C TYR A 20 -7.73 -10.76 -5.32
N PHE A 21 -6.67 -11.29 -5.97
CA PHE A 21 -6.83 -12.29 -7.03
C PHE A 21 -7.28 -13.66 -6.50
N ILE A 22 -6.89 -14.03 -5.29
CA ILE A 22 -7.23 -15.33 -4.69
C ILE A 22 -8.62 -15.29 -4.05
N ASN A 23 -8.92 -14.25 -3.27
CA ASN A 23 -10.15 -14.15 -2.50
C ASN A 23 -10.63 -12.70 -2.43
N SER A 24 -11.17 -12.27 -3.56
CA SER A 24 -11.68 -10.92 -3.75
C SER A 24 -12.85 -10.57 -2.81
N GLY A 25 -13.66 -11.54 -2.41
CA GLY A 25 -14.74 -11.35 -1.43
C GLY A 25 -14.22 -10.93 -0.04
N ILE A 26 -13.18 -11.60 0.48
CA ILE A 26 -12.57 -11.24 1.77
C ILE A 26 -11.92 -9.83 1.72
N ILE A 27 -11.30 -9.49 0.60
CA ILE A 27 -10.67 -8.17 0.40
C ILE A 27 -11.72 -7.06 0.40
N PHE A 28 -12.90 -7.30 -0.16
CA PHE A 28 -14.02 -6.35 -0.08
C PHE A 28 -14.47 -6.11 1.37
N PHE A 29 -14.67 -7.16 2.16
CA PHE A 29 -15.04 -7.03 3.58
C PHE A 29 -13.95 -6.39 4.44
N THR A 30 -12.69 -6.57 4.08
CA THR A 30 -11.54 -6.00 4.79
C THR A 30 -11.03 -4.69 4.17
N SER A 31 -11.73 -4.15 3.18
CA SER A 31 -11.31 -2.99 2.38
C SER A 31 -11.00 -1.76 3.24
N TYR A 32 -11.81 -1.47 4.26
CA TYR A 32 -11.57 -0.35 5.19
C TYR A 32 -10.24 -0.47 5.94
N PHE A 33 -9.90 -1.66 6.43
CA PHE A 33 -8.61 -1.92 7.08
C PHE A 33 -7.46 -1.66 6.11
N TRP A 34 -7.59 -2.16 4.89
CA TRP A 34 -6.57 -2.00 3.86
C TRP A 34 -6.42 -0.55 3.37
N ILE A 35 -7.51 0.22 3.31
CA ILE A 35 -7.48 1.65 3.00
C ILE A 35 -6.71 2.41 4.08
N ILE A 36 -6.99 2.16 5.36
CA ILE A 36 -6.26 2.76 6.49
C ILE A 36 -4.78 2.39 6.41
N PHE A 37 -4.46 1.12 6.15
CA PHE A 37 -3.09 0.68 5.96
C PHE A 37 -2.38 1.43 4.83
N CYS A 38 -3.04 1.60 3.67
CA CYS A 38 -2.49 2.37 2.56
C CYS A 38 -2.23 3.83 2.92
N LEU A 39 -3.14 4.48 3.65
CA LEU A 39 -2.96 5.86 4.12
C LEU A 39 -1.76 5.99 5.07
N ILE A 40 -1.59 5.05 6.00
CA ILE A 40 -0.44 5.03 6.92
C ILE A 40 0.86 4.85 6.13
N SER A 41 0.93 3.87 5.23
CA SER A 41 2.10 3.62 4.38
C SER A 41 2.48 4.84 3.53
N LEU A 42 1.47 5.52 2.97
CA LEU A 42 1.65 6.72 2.15
C LEU A 42 2.15 7.89 3.00
N PHE A 43 1.57 8.09 4.20
CA PHE A 43 2.02 9.12 5.13
C PHE A 43 3.47 8.90 5.57
N ILE A 44 3.87 7.64 5.82
CA ILE A 44 5.25 7.28 6.14
C ILE A 44 6.15 7.64 4.94
N GLY A 45 5.81 7.20 3.72
CA GLY A 45 6.57 7.50 2.51
C GLY A 45 6.75 9.00 2.26
N LEU A 46 5.68 9.79 2.36
CA LEU A 46 5.71 11.24 2.21
C LEU A 46 6.55 11.92 3.29
N ARG A 47 6.38 11.54 4.57
CA ARG A 47 7.15 12.11 5.67
C ARG A 47 8.66 11.94 5.45
N TYR A 48 9.08 10.80 4.88
CA TYR A 48 10.48 10.59 4.53
C TYR A 48 10.97 11.43 3.36
N HIS A 49 10.12 11.68 2.36
CA HIS A 49 10.45 12.60 1.27
C HIS A 49 10.67 14.03 1.76
N PHE A 50 9.89 14.48 2.74
CA PHE A 50 10.01 15.83 3.31
C PHE A 50 11.08 15.96 4.40
N SER A 51 11.42 14.87 5.10
CA SER A 51 12.59 14.88 5.99
C SER A 51 13.85 14.95 5.12
N LYS A 52 14.44 16.14 5.00
CA LYS A 52 15.80 16.33 4.46
C LYS A 52 16.80 15.50 5.28
N LEU A 53 16.95 14.22 4.94
CA LEU A 53 18.12 13.45 5.34
C LEU A 53 19.27 13.97 4.48
N ASN A 54 20.33 14.47 5.12
CA ASN A 54 21.60 14.75 4.45
C ASN A 54 22.09 13.45 3.82
N LEU A 55 21.78 13.27 2.53
CA LEU A 55 22.01 12.05 1.76
C LEU A 55 23.52 11.82 1.63
N SER A 56 24.07 10.96 2.47
CA SER A 56 25.32 10.26 2.16
C SER A 56 25.01 9.20 1.10
N GLU A 57 25.95 8.88 0.21
CA GLU A 57 25.78 7.86 -0.85
C GLU A 57 25.30 6.49 -0.32
N LYS A 58 25.48 6.19 0.97
CA LYS A 58 24.94 5.00 1.65
C LYS A 58 23.40 4.96 1.81
N ASP A 59 22.69 6.03 1.46
CA ASP A 59 21.23 6.14 1.61
C ASP A 59 20.44 5.88 0.30
N LEU A 60 21.13 5.61 -0.80
CA LEU A 60 20.53 5.22 -2.08
C LEU A 60 19.48 4.09 -1.98
N PRO A 61 19.76 2.94 -1.31
CA PRO A 61 18.76 1.88 -1.16
C PRO A 61 17.55 2.32 -0.32
N TYR A 62 17.75 3.25 0.61
CA TYR A 62 16.66 3.78 1.43
C TYR A 62 15.72 4.68 0.62
N ARG A 63 16.30 5.50 -0.26
CA ARG A 63 15.56 6.35 -1.18
C ARG A 63 14.72 5.52 -2.16
N ILE A 64 15.29 4.43 -2.68
CA ILE A 64 14.57 3.49 -3.55
C ILE A 64 13.37 2.87 -2.80
N LEU A 65 13.59 2.37 -1.58
CA LEU A 65 12.51 1.81 -0.75
C LEU A 65 11.40 2.83 -0.46
N THR A 66 11.76 4.09 -0.21
CA THR A 66 10.79 5.15 0.06
C THR A 66 9.94 5.46 -1.17
N ILE A 67 10.56 5.55 -2.35
CA ILE A 67 9.86 5.77 -3.62
C ILE A 67 8.93 4.59 -3.92
N LEU A 68 9.43 3.35 -3.79
CA LEU A 68 8.64 2.13 -3.98
C LEU A 68 7.45 2.08 -3.03
N LEU A 69 7.64 2.37 -1.75
CA LEU A 69 6.56 2.40 -0.76
C LEU A 69 5.50 3.46 -1.12
N THR A 70 5.92 4.65 -1.55
CA THR A 70 5.01 5.75 -1.90
C THR A 70 4.19 5.42 -3.16
N ILE A 71 4.83 4.85 -4.19
CA ILE A 71 4.14 4.41 -5.41
C ILE A 71 3.20 3.24 -5.10
N SER A 72 3.70 2.21 -4.42
CA SER A 72 2.92 1.02 -4.05
C SER A 72 1.69 1.38 -3.23
N SER A 73 1.84 2.23 -2.21
CA SER A 73 0.71 2.66 -1.38
C SER A 73 -0.31 3.49 -2.15
N SER A 74 0.14 4.37 -3.04
CA SER A 74 -0.74 5.16 -3.91
C SER A 74 -1.53 4.28 -4.87
N VAL A 75 -0.87 3.33 -5.55
CA VAL A 75 -1.54 2.39 -6.47
C VAL A 75 -2.52 1.50 -5.72
N SER A 76 -2.13 0.92 -4.57
CA SER A 76 -3.03 0.12 -3.73
C SER A 76 -4.25 0.90 -3.24
N LEU A 77 -4.06 2.18 -2.86
CA LEU A 77 -5.16 3.03 -2.42
C LEU A 77 -6.16 3.30 -3.55
N ILE A 78 -5.67 3.70 -4.74
CA ILE A 78 -6.52 3.95 -5.91
C ILE A 78 -7.27 2.66 -6.28
N PHE A 79 -6.57 1.53 -6.28
CA PHE A 79 -7.15 0.23 -6.57
C PHE A 79 -8.28 -0.14 -5.58
N LEU A 80 -8.05 0.02 -4.27
CA LEU A 80 -9.06 -0.24 -3.25
C LEU A 80 -10.26 0.70 -3.34
N LEU A 81 -10.03 1.99 -3.59
CA LEU A 81 -11.11 2.95 -3.79
C LEU A 81 -11.94 2.58 -5.02
N TYR A 82 -11.29 2.20 -6.12
CA TYR A 82 -11.97 1.74 -7.32
C TYR A 82 -12.84 0.51 -7.07
N THR A 83 -12.29 -0.54 -6.44
CA THR A 83 -13.02 -1.77 -6.17
C THR A 83 -14.17 -1.56 -5.17
N THR A 84 -13.95 -0.76 -4.12
CA THR A 84 -14.95 -0.54 -3.07
C THR A 84 -16.14 0.29 -3.56
N PHE A 85 -15.89 1.35 -4.34
CA PHE A 85 -16.94 2.31 -4.73
C PHE A 85 -17.55 2.04 -6.11
N PHE A 86 -16.77 1.60 -7.09
CA PHE A 86 -17.25 1.42 -8.46
C PHE A 86 -17.67 -0.02 -8.77
N ASN A 87 -17.23 -0.98 -7.95
CA ASN A 87 -17.56 -2.39 -8.18
C ASN A 87 -18.14 -3.15 -6.97
N PRO A 88 -19.03 -2.55 -6.14
CA PRO A 88 -19.61 -3.27 -5.01
C PRO A 88 -20.56 -4.40 -5.43
N PHE A 89 -21.17 -4.30 -6.62
CA PHE A 89 -22.23 -5.21 -7.07
C PHE A 89 -21.71 -6.56 -7.60
N LEU A 90 -20.50 -6.62 -8.17
CA LEU A 90 -19.93 -7.87 -8.68
C LEU A 90 -19.70 -8.93 -7.60
N TYR A 91 -19.60 -8.53 -6.32
CA TYR A 91 -19.41 -9.44 -5.18
C TYR A 91 -20.69 -9.78 -4.42
N LEU A 92 -21.75 -8.98 -4.59
CA LEU A 92 -23.06 -9.25 -4.00
C LEU A 92 -23.94 -10.14 -4.90
N ASP A 93 -23.67 -10.18 -6.20
CA ASP A 93 -24.41 -10.99 -7.18
C ASP A 93 -23.86 -12.42 -7.38
N ILE A 94 -22.83 -12.83 -6.63
CA ILE A 94 -22.43 -14.25 -6.58
C ILE A 94 -23.40 -14.95 -5.62
N ARG A 95 -24.58 -15.30 -6.12
CA ARG A 95 -25.51 -16.25 -5.50
C ARG A 95 -25.93 -17.32 -6.49
#